data_AF-A0A6J1D8H3-F1
#
_entry.id   AF-A0A6J1D8H3-F1
#
_cell.length_a   1.000
_cell.length_b   1.000
_cell.length_c   1.000
_cell.angle_alpha   90.00
_cell.angle_beta   90.00
_cell.angle_gamma   90.00
#
_symmetry.space_group_name_H-M   'P 1'
#
loop_
_entity.id
_entity.type
_entity.pdbx_description
1 polymer ?
#
loop_
_entity_poly.entity_id
_entity_poly.type
_entity_poly.pdbx_seq_one_letter_code
_entity_poly.pdbx_strand_id
1 'polypeptide(L)'
;MVAAAVTVADQKTHVLMIENVAEGLKRSGKPFLWVLKDKESGGELPSGFLEDVEGRGLVVSWCAQEQVLKHEAVGCFLTHCGWNSTLETIVAGVPVIAFPEWTDQPTIAKFLTDVFKVGVRTRKGDDGVVSSEEVERCIREITDGPAAEAIAKRAVELKEAAKRAVEDGGSSHRNLDMFIADITGKEIEGLTSKKDHAIAKMVAVSE
;
A
#
# COMPACT_ATOMS: atom_id res chain seq x y z
N MET A 1 -14.93 2.13 4.06
CA MET A 1 -14.13 3.27 4.55
C MET A 1 -12.83 3.33 3.78
N VAL A 2 -12.38 4.52 3.39
CA VAL A 2 -11.04 4.77 2.85
C VAL A 2 -10.08 4.95 4.03
N ALA A 3 -9.06 4.11 4.17
CA ALA A 3 -7.94 4.41 5.04
C ALA A 3 -6.94 5.25 4.24
N ALA A 4 -6.44 6.37 4.78
CA ALA A 4 -5.49 7.23 4.11
C ALA A 4 -4.27 7.48 5.00
N ALA A 5 -3.09 7.15 4.49
CA ALA A 5 -1.81 7.43 5.11
C ALA A 5 -0.82 7.93 4.04
N VAL A 6 -1.01 9.19 3.65
CA VAL A 6 -0.03 9.94 2.84
C VAL A 6 0.74 10.83 3.79
N THR A 7 2.06 10.71 3.78
CA THR A 7 2.95 11.66 4.42
C THR A 7 3.78 12.30 3.31
N VAL A 8 3.67 13.62 3.16
CA VAL A 8 4.37 14.34 2.10
C VAL A 8 5.77 14.72 2.61
N ALA A 9 6.80 14.59 1.78
CA ALA A 9 8.19 14.85 2.20
C ALA A 9 8.70 16.28 1.89
N ASP A 10 8.10 16.99 0.94
CA ASP A 10 8.51 18.35 0.53
C ASP A 10 7.58 19.44 1.08
N GLN A 11 8.13 20.47 1.72
CA GLN A 11 7.40 21.46 2.53
C GLN A 11 6.46 22.41 1.74
N LYS A 12 6.79 22.77 0.50
CA LYS A 12 5.93 23.65 -0.34
C LYS A 12 4.84 22.87 -1.03
N THR A 13 5.19 21.69 -1.57
CA THR A 13 4.21 20.76 -2.15
C THR A 13 3.34 20.14 -1.05
N HIS A 14 3.80 20.11 0.21
CA HIS A 14 3.08 19.57 1.38
C HIS A 14 1.68 20.15 1.55
N VAL A 15 1.57 21.49 1.60
CA VAL A 15 0.31 22.17 1.94
C VAL A 15 -0.73 21.96 0.85
N LEU A 16 -0.33 22.20 -0.41
CA LEU A 16 -1.22 22.01 -1.55
C LEU A 16 -1.68 20.55 -1.70
N MET A 17 -0.82 19.59 -1.36
CA MET A 17 -1.18 18.17 -1.40
C MET A 17 -2.15 17.79 -0.28
N ILE A 18 -1.99 18.33 0.93
CA ILE A 18 -2.98 18.16 2.00
C ILE A 18 -4.33 18.75 1.58
N GLU A 19 -4.35 19.95 1.01
CA GLU A 19 -5.57 20.59 0.51
C GLU A 19 -6.25 19.73 -0.56
N ASN A 20 -5.49 19.21 -1.53
CA ASN A 20 -6.02 18.36 -2.59
C ASN A 20 -6.54 17.01 -2.07
N VAL A 21 -5.83 16.38 -1.12
CA VAL A 21 -6.30 15.14 -0.48
C VAL A 21 -7.55 15.38 0.34
N ALA A 22 -7.59 16.47 1.14
CA ALA A 22 -8.75 16.86 1.92
C ALA A 22 -9.97 17.08 1.02
N GLU A 23 -9.83 17.90 -0.03
CA GLU A 23 -10.92 18.18 -0.96
C GLU A 23 -11.35 16.93 -1.73
N GLY A 24 -10.42 16.07 -2.15
CA GLY A 24 -10.73 14.81 -2.82
C GLY A 24 -11.50 13.83 -1.92
N LEU A 25 -11.08 13.69 -0.65
CA LEU A 25 -11.81 12.91 0.36
C LEU A 25 -13.21 13.49 0.59
N LYS A 26 -13.31 14.82 0.71
CA LYS A 26 -14.58 15.52 0.89
C LYS A 26 -15.53 15.21 -0.27
N ARG A 27 -15.11 15.43 -1.52
CA ARG A 27 -15.91 15.24 -2.74
C ARG A 27 -16.28 13.79 -3.03
N SER A 28 -15.42 12.84 -2.63
CA SER A 28 -15.71 11.42 -2.80
C SER A 28 -17.00 10.97 -2.10
N GLY A 29 -17.40 11.66 -1.03
CA GLY A 29 -18.55 11.28 -0.19
C GLY A 29 -18.34 9.98 0.60
N LYS A 30 -17.16 9.35 0.53
CA LYS A 30 -16.87 8.09 1.23
C LYS A 30 -16.46 8.34 2.68
N PRO A 31 -16.80 7.42 3.62
CA PRO A 31 -16.23 7.47 4.96
C PRO A 31 -14.73 7.28 4.92
N PHE A 32 -13.96 8.00 5.73
CA PHE A 32 -12.51 7.88 5.75
C PHE A 32 -11.90 7.98 7.15
N LEU A 33 -10.76 7.31 7.31
CA LEU A 33 -9.79 7.53 8.39
C LEU A 33 -8.51 8.08 7.76
N TRP A 34 -8.10 9.27 8.13
CA TRP A 34 -6.88 9.89 7.64
C TRP A 34 -5.86 10.09 8.76
N VAL A 35 -4.68 9.50 8.60
CA VAL A 35 -3.53 9.79 9.44
C VAL A 35 -2.82 11.02 8.90
N LEU A 36 -2.91 12.14 9.61
CA LEU A 36 -2.23 13.40 9.28
C LEU A 36 -1.44 13.85 10.50
N LYS A 37 -0.13 14.04 10.33
CA LYS A 37 0.75 14.52 11.42
C LYS A 37 0.29 15.89 11.92
N ASP A 38 0.68 16.25 13.14
CA ASP A 38 0.28 17.53 13.74
C ASP A 38 0.85 18.74 12.98
N LYS A 39 0.29 19.93 13.24
CA LYS A 39 0.70 21.19 12.58
C LYS A 39 2.20 21.46 12.67
N GLU A 40 2.81 21.16 13.82
CA GLU A 40 4.25 21.31 14.07
C GLU A 40 5.11 20.41 13.16
N SER A 41 4.52 19.32 12.68
CA SER A 41 5.11 18.35 11.75
C SER A 41 4.61 18.53 10.31
N GLY A 42 3.96 19.66 10.01
CA GLY A 42 3.53 20.05 8.67
C GLY A 42 2.09 19.69 8.29
N GLY A 43 1.31 19.05 9.16
CA GLY A 43 -0.09 18.72 8.84
C GLY A 43 -1.07 19.78 9.32
N GLU A 44 -1.44 20.68 8.40
CA GLU A 44 -2.48 21.68 8.64
C GLU A 44 -3.67 21.44 7.70
N LEU A 45 -4.82 21.11 8.28
CA LEU A 45 -6.06 20.91 7.53
C LEU A 45 -6.61 22.23 7.00
N PRO A 46 -7.31 22.22 5.85
CA PRO A 46 -8.04 23.40 5.38
C PRO A 46 -9.09 23.87 6.39
N SER A 47 -9.30 25.18 6.47
CA SER A 47 -10.34 25.77 7.34
C SER A 47 -11.73 25.23 6.97
N GLY A 48 -12.50 24.81 7.97
CA GLY A 48 -13.84 24.26 7.77
C GLY A 48 -13.89 22.78 7.34
N PHE A 49 -12.73 22.12 7.14
CA PHE A 49 -12.70 20.75 6.62
C PHE A 49 -13.37 19.73 7.55
N LEU A 50 -13.16 19.85 8.86
CA LEU A 50 -13.72 18.89 9.83
C LEU A 50 -15.24 19.01 9.93
N GLU A 51 -15.76 20.22 9.83
CA GLU A 51 -17.19 20.52 9.77
C GLU A 51 -17.82 19.96 8.49
N ASP A 52 -17.16 20.13 7.34
CA ASP A 52 -17.58 19.63 6.02
C ASP A 52 -17.66 18.10 5.92
N VAL A 53 -16.96 17.38 6.81
CA VAL A 53 -16.86 15.91 6.82
C VAL A 53 -17.41 15.30 8.11
N GLU A 54 -18.19 16.06 8.87
CA GLU A 54 -18.80 15.61 10.12
C GLU A 54 -19.59 14.30 9.90
N GLY A 55 -19.39 13.34 10.80
CA GLY A 55 -20.04 12.02 10.74
C GLY A 55 -19.49 11.04 9.70
N ARG A 56 -18.52 11.44 8.86
CA ARG A 56 -17.93 10.57 7.83
C ARG A 56 -16.41 10.57 7.77
N GLY A 57 -15.74 11.58 8.34
CA GLY A 57 -14.29 11.66 8.40
C GLY A 57 -13.76 11.56 9.83
N LEU A 58 -12.69 10.78 10.01
CA LEU A 58 -11.88 10.78 11.23
C LEU A 58 -10.44 11.13 10.86
N VAL A 59 -9.88 12.17 11.47
CA VAL A 59 -8.47 12.56 11.29
C VAL A 59 -7.73 12.32 12.60
N VAL A 60 -6.60 11.62 12.54
CA VAL A 60 -5.77 11.29 13.71
C VAL A 60 -4.29 11.50 13.39
N SER A 61 -3.47 11.76 14.40
CA SER A 61 -2.02 11.94 14.21
C SER A 61 -1.26 10.62 14.09
N TRP A 62 -1.84 9.53 14.60
CA TRP A 62 -1.28 8.19 14.52
C TRP A 62 -2.39 7.13 14.60
N CYS A 63 -2.16 5.98 13.99
CA CYS A 63 -2.99 4.79 14.17
C CYS A 63 -2.16 3.51 14.13
N ALA A 64 -2.68 2.43 14.70
CA ALA A 64 -2.15 1.09 14.50
C ALA A 64 -2.52 0.61 13.08
N GLN A 65 -1.75 1.03 12.07
CA GLN A 65 -2.03 0.81 10.64
C GLN A 65 -2.38 -0.66 10.32
N GLU A 66 -1.62 -1.61 10.86
CA GLU A 66 -1.88 -3.05 10.70
C GLU A 66 -3.29 -3.44 11.17
N GLN A 67 -3.75 -2.93 12.31
CA GLN A 67 -5.08 -3.22 12.86
C GLN A 67 -6.18 -2.56 12.05
N VAL A 68 -5.93 -1.32 11.59
CA VAL A 68 -6.84 -0.62 10.67
C VAL A 68 -7.01 -1.42 9.39
N LEU A 69 -5.92 -1.85 8.75
CA LEU A 69 -5.97 -2.60 7.49
C LEU A 69 -6.66 -3.96 7.62
N LYS A 70 -6.62 -4.59 8.80
CA LYS A 70 -7.35 -5.84 9.08
C LYS A 70 -8.84 -5.64 9.34
N HIS A 71 -9.29 -4.40 9.57
CA HIS A 71 -10.67 -4.13 9.92
C HIS A 71 -11.59 -4.22 8.69
N GLU A 72 -12.70 -4.97 8.81
CA GLU A 72 -13.63 -5.25 7.70
C GLU A 72 -14.25 -4.01 7.05
N ALA A 73 -14.37 -2.91 7.81
CA ALA A 73 -14.87 -1.64 7.30
C ALA A 73 -13.91 -0.95 6.30
N VAL A 74 -12.63 -1.34 6.24
CA VAL A 74 -11.66 -0.76 5.28
C VAL A 74 -11.89 -1.37 3.90
N GLY A 75 -12.25 -0.51 2.95
CA GLY A 75 -12.51 -0.90 1.56
C GLY A 75 -11.35 -0.61 0.61
N CYS A 76 -10.50 0.36 0.94
CA CYS A 76 -9.27 0.64 0.21
C CYS A 76 -8.30 1.44 1.09
N PHE A 77 -7.03 1.43 0.68
CA PHE A 77 -5.96 2.14 1.35
C PHE A 77 -5.23 3.09 0.39
N LEU A 78 -5.25 4.37 0.71
CA LEU A 78 -4.52 5.42 0.03
C LEU A 78 -3.14 5.57 0.69
N THR A 79 -2.08 5.27 -0.05
CA THR A 79 -0.72 5.11 0.49
C THR A 79 0.32 5.73 -0.42
N HIS A 80 1.41 6.21 0.18
CA HIS A 80 2.57 6.73 -0.53
C HIS A 80 3.43 5.64 -1.21
N CYS A 81 3.05 4.36 -1.08
CA CYS A 81 3.75 3.20 -1.65
C CYS A 81 5.11 2.89 -1.03
N GLY A 82 5.30 3.13 0.27
CA GLY A 82 6.42 2.55 1.00
C GLY A 82 6.33 1.02 1.08
N TRP A 83 7.47 0.33 1.07
CA TRP A 83 7.48 -1.14 0.98
C TRP A 83 6.81 -1.84 2.18
N ASN A 84 7.01 -1.34 3.40
CA ASN A 84 6.37 -1.90 4.60
C ASN A 84 4.83 -1.79 4.52
N SER A 85 4.31 -0.59 4.25
CA SER A 85 2.87 -0.38 4.06
C SER A 85 2.32 -1.20 2.90
N THR A 86 3.11 -1.41 1.85
CA THR A 86 2.75 -2.28 0.72
C THR A 86 2.58 -3.73 1.16
N LEU A 87 3.53 -4.28 1.92
CA LEU A 87 3.42 -5.64 2.46
C LEU A 87 2.23 -5.79 3.40
N GLU A 88 2.02 -4.86 4.33
CA GLU A 88 0.85 -4.85 5.23
C GLU A 88 -0.47 -4.87 4.46
N THR A 89 -0.53 -4.11 3.37
CA THR A 89 -1.73 -4.05 2.53
C THR A 89 -1.97 -5.34 1.76
N ILE A 90 -0.90 -5.94 1.23
CA ILE A 90 -0.95 -7.24 0.53
C ILE A 90 -1.44 -8.32 1.48
N VAL A 91 -0.90 -8.41 2.71
CA VAL A 91 -1.33 -9.42 3.69
C VAL A 91 -2.73 -9.14 4.26
N ALA A 92 -3.17 -7.88 4.26
CA ALA A 92 -4.54 -7.53 4.61
C ALA A 92 -5.54 -7.89 3.50
N GLY A 93 -5.10 -7.88 2.24
CA GLY A 93 -5.94 -8.10 1.05
C GLY A 93 -6.79 -6.86 0.71
N VAL A 94 -6.26 -5.67 1.01
CA VAL A 94 -6.96 -4.40 0.83
C VAL A 94 -6.56 -3.76 -0.51
N PRO A 95 -7.51 -3.30 -1.35
CA PRO A 95 -7.22 -2.53 -2.56
C PRO A 95 -6.43 -1.25 -2.31
N VAL A 96 -5.54 -0.89 -3.23
CA VAL A 96 -4.62 0.26 -3.06
C VAL A 96 -4.96 1.43 -3.97
N ILE A 97 -4.98 2.64 -3.42
CA ILE A 97 -4.80 3.88 -4.16
C ILE A 97 -3.34 4.30 -3.99
N ALA A 98 -2.53 4.07 -5.03
CA ALA A 98 -1.12 4.34 -5.04
C ALA A 98 -0.86 5.84 -5.29
N PHE A 99 -0.23 6.49 -4.30
CA PHE A 99 0.08 7.91 -4.29
C PHE A 99 1.61 8.11 -4.18
N PRO A 100 2.41 7.69 -5.17
CA PRO A 100 3.87 7.73 -5.04
C PRO A 100 4.43 9.16 -5.08
N GLU A 101 5.40 9.45 -4.21
CA GLU A 101 6.09 10.74 -4.17
C GLU A 101 7.55 10.64 -4.64
N TRP A 102 8.37 9.85 -3.97
CA TRP A 102 9.84 9.88 -4.10
C TRP A 102 10.50 8.50 -3.97
N THR A 103 11.78 8.43 -4.35
CA THR A 103 12.65 7.24 -4.24
C THR A 103 12.10 6.04 -5.04
N ASP A 104 11.79 4.93 -4.40
CA ASP A 104 11.33 3.67 -4.98
C ASP A 104 9.80 3.58 -5.09
N GLN A 105 9.07 4.51 -4.47
CA GLN A 105 7.61 4.55 -4.44
C GLN A 105 6.97 4.52 -5.85
N PRO A 106 7.49 5.24 -6.88
CA PRO A 106 6.93 5.15 -8.24
C PRO A 106 7.04 3.75 -8.86
N THR A 107 8.11 3.00 -8.50
CA THR A 107 8.32 1.61 -8.93
C THR A 107 7.37 0.68 -8.18
N ILE A 108 7.23 0.86 -6.87
CA ILE A 108 6.29 0.08 -6.05
C ILE A 108 4.84 0.32 -6.51
N ALA A 109 4.47 1.57 -6.82
CA ALA A 109 3.17 1.91 -7.40
C ALA A 109 2.92 1.13 -8.71
N LYS A 110 3.93 1.02 -9.58
CA LYS A 110 3.84 0.24 -10.83
C LYS A 110 3.61 -1.25 -10.55
N PHE A 111 4.28 -1.82 -9.55
CA PHE A 111 4.02 -3.21 -9.15
C PHE A 111 2.57 -3.39 -8.67
N LEU A 112 2.08 -2.50 -7.81
CA LEU A 112 0.72 -2.56 -7.26
C LEU A 112 -0.35 -2.45 -8.36
N THR A 113 -0.18 -1.54 -9.32
CA THR A 113 -1.21 -1.26 -10.32
C THR A 113 -1.10 -2.11 -11.59
N ASP A 114 0.12 -2.30 -12.12
CA ASP A 114 0.29 -2.86 -13.47
C ASP A 114 0.57 -4.36 -13.41
N VAL A 115 1.35 -4.79 -12.40
CA VAL A 115 1.81 -6.18 -12.27
C VAL A 115 0.85 -6.99 -11.41
N PHE A 116 0.60 -6.54 -10.17
CA PHE A 116 -0.25 -7.22 -9.22
C PHE A 116 -1.73 -6.95 -9.47
N LYS A 117 -2.04 -5.78 -10.05
CA LYS A 117 -3.40 -5.33 -10.39
C LYS A 117 -4.34 -5.27 -9.17
N VAL A 118 -3.79 -4.80 -8.05
CA VAL A 118 -4.50 -4.66 -6.77
C VAL A 118 -4.84 -3.20 -6.45
N GLY A 119 -4.67 -2.28 -7.40
CA GLY A 119 -4.90 -0.87 -7.14
C GLY A 119 -4.94 0.02 -8.37
N VAL A 120 -5.19 1.30 -8.10
CA VAL A 120 -5.15 2.41 -9.07
C VAL A 120 -4.09 3.40 -8.65
N ARG A 121 -3.54 4.16 -9.60
CA ARG A 121 -2.44 5.11 -9.35
C ARG A 121 -2.90 6.53 -9.60
N THR A 122 -2.56 7.46 -8.71
CA THR A 122 -2.76 8.88 -8.96
C THR A 122 -1.83 9.39 -10.03
N ARG A 123 -2.33 10.35 -10.81
CA ARG A 123 -1.56 11.06 -11.84
C ARG A 123 -1.26 12.48 -11.38
N LYS A 124 -0.03 12.91 -11.60
CA LYS A 124 0.38 14.31 -11.41
C LYS A 124 -0.05 15.13 -12.63
N GLY A 125 -0.50 16.35 -12.41
CA GLY A 125 -0.72 17.33 -13.46
C GLY A 125 0.61 17.87 -14.02
N ASP A 126 0.53 18.80 -14.96
CA ASP A 126 1.70 19.43 -15.60
C ASP A 126 2.57 20.21 -14.60
N ASP A 127 1.96 20.64 -13.49
CA ASP A 127 2.62 21.29 -12.34
C ASP A 127 3.31 20.31 -11.39
N GLY A 128 3.22 19.00 -11.65
CA GLY A 128 3.79 17.94 -10.82
C GLY A 128 2.98 17.61 -9.56
N VAL A 129 1.75 18.13 -9.44
CA VAL A 129 0.89 18.00 -8.25
C VAL A 129 -0.30 17.08 -8.57
N VAL A 130 -0.73 16.28 -7.59
CA VAL A 130 -1.97 15.49 -7.72
C VAL A 130 -3.14 16.39 -7.32
N SER A 131 -4.09 16.60 -8.24
CA SER A 131 -5.26 17.45 -7.97
C SER A 131 -6.31 16.74 -7.11
N SER A 132 -7.20 17.51 -6.48
CA SER A 132 -8.32 16.98 -5.71
C SER A 132 -9.26 16.08 -6.55
N GLU A 133 -9.46 16.44 -7.82
CA GLU A 133 -10.26 15.69 -8.79
C GLU A 133 -9.63 14.32 -9.09
N GLU A 134 -8.30 14.25 -9.16
CA GLU A 134 -7.60 12.98 -9.37
C GLU A 134 -7.69 12.08 -8.13
N VAL A 135 -7.60 12.65 -6.93
CA VAL A 135 -7.84 11.91 -5.67
C VAL A 135 -9.26 11.36 -5.63
N GLU A 136 -10.26 12.20 -5.89
CA GLU A 136 -11.67 11.79 -5.96
C GLU A 136 -11.87 10.68 -7.00
N ARG A 137 -11.33 10.86 -8.21
CA ARG A 137 -11.43 9.89 -9.30
C ARG A 137 -10.88 8.52 -8.88
N CYS A 138 -9.70 8.49 -8.24
CA CYS A 138 -9.11 7.24 -7.76
C CYS A 138 -9.98 6.56 -6.68
N ILE A 139 -10.52 7.34 -5.74
CA ILE A 139 -11.41 6.82 -4.69
C ILE A 139 -12.67 6.22 -5.34
N ARG A 140 -13.29 6.93 -6.27
CA ARG A 140 -14.49 6.43 -6.97
C ARG A 140 -14.18 5.21 -7.82
N GLU A 141 -13.07 5.19 -8.55
CA GLU A 141 -12.70 4.05 -9.40
C GLU A 141 -12.52 2.77 -8.59
N ILE A 142 -11.85 2.85 -7.43
CA ILE A 142 -11.58 1.66 -6.61
C ILE A 142 -12.77 1.21 -5.76
N THR A 143 -13.75 2.08 -5.51
CA THR A 143 -14.91 1.79 -4.65
C THR A 143 -16.20 1.53 -5.43
N ASP A 144 -16.45 2.29 -6.50
CA ASP A 144 -17.70 2.26 -7.29
C ASP A 144 -17.44 2.02 -8.78
N GLY A 145 -16.18 2.00 -9.22
CA GLY A 145 -15.81 1.87 -10.61
C GLY A 145 -16.04 0.47 -11.16
N PRO A 146 -16.09 0.32 -12.50
CA PRO A 146 -16.34 -0.97 -13.15
C PRO A 146 -15.25 -2.01 -12.86
N ALA A 147 -14.04 -1.58 -12.47
CA ALA A 147 -12.94 -2.47 -12.12
C ALA A 147 -12.85 -2.76 -10.60
N ALA A 148 -13.66 -2.11 -9.76
CA ALA A 148 -13.55 -2.18 -8.30
C ALA A 148 -13.63 -3.62 -7.78
N GLU A 149 -14.61 -4.39 -8.25
CA GLU A 149 -14.79 -5.79 -7.85
C GLU A 149 -13.61 -6.68 -8.28
N ALA A 150 -13.10 -6.48 -9.51
CA ALA A 150 -11.96 -7.23 -10.01
C ALA A 150 -10.67 -6.92 -9.22
N ILE A 151 -10.45 -5.65 -8.88
CA ILE A 151 -9.32 -5.21 -8.04
C ILE A 151 -9.44 -5.80 -6.64
N ALA A 152 -10.62 -5.75 -6.02
CA ALA A 152 -10.86 -6.32 -4.69
C ALA A 152 -10.62 -7.83 -4.66
N LYS A 153 -11.15 -8.56 -5.64
CA LYS A 153 -10.89 -9.98 -5.80
C LYS A 153 -9.39 -10.27 -5.95
N ARG A 154 -8.69 -9.48 -6.76
CA ARG A 154 -7.25 -9.65 -6.98
C ARG A 154 -6.44 -9.39 -5.71
N ALA A 155 -6.82 -8.43 -4.89
CA ALA A 155 -6.20 -8.16 -3.59
C ALA A 155 -6.32 -9.36 -2.64
N VAL A 156 -7.50 -9.99 -2.59
CA VAL A 156 -7.73 -11.22 -1.80
C VAL A 156 -6.92 -12.40 -2.34
N GLU A 157 -6.87 -12.61 -3.66
CA GLU A 157 -6.05 -13.67 -4.25
C GLU A 157 -4.56 -13.51 -3.92
N LEU A 158 -4.06 -12.28 -3.95
CA LEU A 158 -2.67 -11.97 -3.62
C LEU A 158 -2.38 -12.17 -2.13
N LYS A 159 -3.31 -11.79 -1.25
CA LYS A 159 -3.25 -12.11 0.19
C LYS A 159 -3.10 -13.60 0.43
N GLU A 160 -3.94 -14.42 -0.20
CA GLU A 160 -3.87 -15.87 -0.03
C GLU A 160 -2.56 -16.45 -0.59
N ALA A 161 -2.05 -15.90 -1.69
CA ALA A 161 -0.73 -16.28 -2.20
C ALA A 161 0.41 -15.89 -1.24
N ALA A 162 0.36 -14.70 -0.65
CA ALA A 162 1.34 -14.26 0.33
C ALA A 162 1.32 -15.14 1.58
N LYS A 163 0.12 -15.50 2.08
CA LYS A 163 -0.05 -16.44 3.19
C LYS A 163 0.57 -17.81 2.90
N ARG A 164 0.28 -18.40 1.74
CA ARG A 164 0.87 -19.69 1.31
C ARG A 164 2.37 -19.64 1.12
N ALA A 165 2.94 -18.48 0.81
CA ALA A 165 4.39 -18.36 0.66
C ALA A 165 5.10 -18.49 2.02
N VAL A 166 4.49 -18.01 3.10
CA VAL A 166 5.13 -17.91 4.43
C VAL A 166 4.71 -19.01 5.42
N GLU A 167 3.63 -19.75 5.15
CA GLU A 167 3.22 -20.89 5.97
C GLU A 167 4.26 -22.02 5.97
N ASP A 168 4.15 -22.95 6.91
CA ASP A 168 5.06 -24.09 7.03
C ASP A 168 5.15 -24.88 5.72
N GLY A 169 6.38 -25.08 5.25
CA GLY A 169 6.63 -25.70 3.96
C GLY A 169 6.30 -24.81 2.75
N GLY A 170 5.94 -23.54 2.91
CA GLY A 170 5.76 -22.54 1.86
C GLY A 170 7.06 -22.11 1.18
N SER A 171 6.97 -21.39 0.06
CA SER A 171 8.16 -21.02 -0.73
C SER A 171 9.14 -20.11 0.03
N SER A 172 8.64 -19.08 0.71
CA SER A 172 9.47 -18.17 1.49
C SER A 172 9.98 -18.82 2.78
N HIS A 173 9.17 -19.69 3.39
CA HIS A 173 9.60 -20.50 4.54
C HIS A 173 10.80 -21.38 4.17
N ARG A 174 10.68 -22.17 3.09
CA ARG A 174 11.80 -23.01 2.60
C ARG A 174 13.03 -22.20 2.21
N ASN A 175 12.85 -21.03 1.59
CA ASN A 175 13.98 -20.16 1.25
C ASN A 175 14.71 -19.67 2.52
N LEU A 176 13.97 -19.36 3.59
CA LEU A 176 14.55 -18.97 4.86
C LEU A 176 15.30 -20.15 5.52
N ASP A 177 14.73 -21.35 5.50
CA ASP A 177 15.40 -22.56 6.00
C ASP A 177 16.71 -22.83 5.24
N MET A 178 16.66 -22.73 3.90
CA MET A 178 17.85 -22.85 3.04
C MET A 178 18.93 -21.83 3.40
N PHE A 179 18.54 -20.59 3.62
CA PHE A 179 19.48 -19.55 4.05
C PHE A 179 20.10 -19.86 5.42
N ILE A 180 19.29 -20.29 6.40
CA ILE A 180 19.78 -20.65 7.74
C ILE A 180 20.73 -21.85 7.69
N ALA A 181 20.40 -22.86 6.88
CA ALA A 181 21.25 -24.04 6.70
C ALA A 181 22.61 -23.69 6.12
N ASP A 182 22.64 -22.85 5.08
CA ASP A 182 23.86 -22.41 4.42
C ASP A 182 24.81 -21.69 5.40
N ILE A 183 24.29 -20.76 6.21
CA ILE A 183 25.11 -20.00 7.17
C ILE A 183 25.47 -20.81 8.42
N THR A 184 24.75 -21.89 8.74
CA THR A 184 25.02 -22.74 9.92
C THR A 184 25.75 -24.04 9.59
N GLY A 185 25.93 -24.37 8.31
CA GLY A 185 26.54 -25.63 7.87
C GLY A 185 25.73 -26.87 8.22
N LYS A 186 24.43 -26.73 8.47
CA LYS A 186 23.52 -27.85 8.78
C LYS A 186 22.86 -28.34 7.51
N GLU A 187 22.80 -29.67 7.29
CA GLU A 187 21.98 -30.23 6.22
C GLU A 187 20.48 -30.12 6.56
N ILE A 188 19.66 -29.72 5.59
CA ILE A 188 18.20 -29.71 5.73
C ILE A 188 17.67 -31.11 5.39
N GLU A 189 17.06 -31.78 6.37
CA GLU A 189 16.33 -33.03 6.13
C GLU A 189 15.17 -32.79 5.15
N GLY A 190 15.22 -33.43 3.96
CA GLY A 190 14.14 -33.41 2.97
C GLY A 190 14.45 -32.71 1.63
N LEU A 191 15.59 -32.02 1.49
CA LEU A 191 16.05 -31.41 0.22
C LEU A 191 17.06 -32.30 -0.53
N THR A 192 16.74 -33.58 -0.71
CA THR A 192 17.58 -34.52 -1.46
C THR A 192 17.10 -34.66 -2.90
N SER A 193 17.28 -33.63 -3.72
CA SER A 193 17.21 -33.77 -5.18
C SER A 193 18.26 -32.90 -5.86
N LYS A 194 19.06 -33.52 -6.74
CA LYS A 194 20.16 -32.89 -7.49
C LYS A 194 19.75 -31.65 -8.31
N LYS A 195 18.45 -31.40 -8.53
CA LYS A 195 17.95 -30.17 -9.19
C LYS A 195 18.11 -28.92 -8.33
N ASP A 196 18.06 -29.03 -7.02
CA ASP A 196 18.02 -27.87 -6.12
C ASP A 196 19.42 -27.26 -5.92
N HIS A 197 20.47 -28.08 -6.04
CA HIS A 197 21.87 -27.63 -6.06
C HIS A 197 22.22 -26.77 -7.30
N ALA A 198 21.53 -26.96 -8.43
CA ALA A 198 21.77 -26.16 -9.64
C ALA A 198 21.24 -24.72 -9.49
N ILE A 199 20.14 -24.54 -8.76
CA ILE A 199 19.55 -23.22 -8.49
C ILE A 199 20.41 -22.45 -7.49
N ALA A 200 20.89 -23.10 -6.42
CA ALA A 200 21.83 -22.51 -5.48
C ALA A 200 23.14 -22.05 -6.17
N LYS A 201 23.65 -22.82 -7.14
CA LYS A 201 24.81 -22.42 -7.94
C LYS A 201 24.55 -21.30 -8.94
N MET A 202 23.35 -21.17 -9.51
CA MET A 202 23.05 -20.06 -10.44
C MET A 202 22.98 -18.70 -9.74
N VAL A 203 22.58 -18.65 -8.47
CA VAL A 203 22.53 -17.41 -7.67
C VAL A 203 23.93 -16.94 -7.24
N ALA A 204 24.89 -17.87 -7.09
CA ALA A 204 26.24 -17.57 -6.64
C ALA A 204 27.22 -17.13 -7.76
N VAL A 205 26.81 -17.12 -9.03
CA VAL A 205 27.69 -16.83 -10.19
C VAL A 205 27.42 -15.44 -10.81
N SER A 206 26.65 -14.59 -10.12
CA SER A 206 26.40 -13.19 -10.54
C SER A 206 27.23 -12.15 -9.78
N GLU A 207 28.37 -12.52 -9.20
CA GLU A 207 29.43 -11.60 -8.75
C GLU A 207 30.66 -11.69 -9.65
#